data_AF-A0A9P1DDC9-F1
#
_entry.id   AF-A0A9P1DDC9-F1
#
_cell.length_a   1.000
_cell.length_b   1.000
_cell.length_c   1.000
_cell.angle_alpha   90.00
_cell.angle_beta   90.00
_cell.angle_gamma   90.00
#
_symmetry.space_group_name_H-M   'P 1'
#
loop_
_entity.id
_entity.type
_entity.pdbx_description
1 polymer ?
#
loop_
_entity_poly.entity_id
_entity_poly.type
_entity_poly.pdbx_seq_one_letter_code
_entity_poly.pdbx_strand_id
1 'polypeptide(L)'
;MGPAKPLMGPPQMTTRTRINLLGVLAALFLPWAVYITMFALWSFQLRYTAPGKVLAITVILGLIVGLYCLYRVQLSCRALFGQSSLVETGRFAVWALFIAVTAAVAFGVGVPMGSYNYSKNMRGIYDVQSLNAFVEVNPATMRGQELMDAGRVQFVSGANINLNLANGFKNTDIYCVAPITVNNAALASYDFWAVGKNCCSDQLADFRCGAYKSQEAKGGVRVTDDVDRDFYRLAVQQAQSAHAIKAIHPLFFEWTGDTHEQMLNDERAGYQFFLMGMMGHFLFQAVLVAIAVTCFTKSAQEWAWSSETARADPEQLPSELNDRFSFATVATEAETLEKTAPPSIWSTATYTPLAKSQQILLTRPGNVEFFFPGSFKQGGDYVQVSEVAEVHVIVAYDAETGRCYSGLCLQAHPNFPHKFSRTVEEVKVNRKAAQKECADDVSEASPSMGKLSHQCSWMSRSPSAAKLSPRMVKSASRTSMLSMEKLGEPDEPPPTREQQWFCCLFYAIKEGILVYFADDIESCEQVVQSVQSRYRDVQDLEASMKNPAVPCVHPQAQIYRHLVGGAPPVVGRVLSRVLQEDLARDFQDQDLGHSGP
;
A
#
# COMPACT_ATOMS: atom_id res chain seq x y z
N MET A 1 41.01 46.21 22.58
CA MET A 1 40.04 45.22 23.09
C MET A 1 38.99 45.05 22.00
N GLY A 2 39.01 43.91 21.31
CA GLY A 2 38.09 43.65 20.19
C GLY A 2 36.74 43.10 20.69
N PRO A 3 35.66 43.25 19.89
CA PRO A 3 34.32 42.82 20.28
C PRO A 3 34.24 41.29 20.38
N ALA A 4 33.70 40.81 21.50
CA ALA A 4 33.52 39.39 21.79
C ALA A 4 32.55 38.75 20.78
N LYS A 5 32.94 37.60 20.24
CA LYS A 5 32.08 36.78 19.37
C LYS A 5 30.91 36.24 20.19
N PRO A 6 29.65 36.34 19.71
CA PRO A 6 28.50 35.82 20.42
C PRO A 6 28.57 34.30 20.56
N LEU A 7 28.22 33.83 21.76
CA LEU A 7 28.18 32.44 22.18
C LEU A 7 27.21 31.62 21.31
N MET A 8 27.65 30.40 20.98
CA MET A 8 26.93 29.36 20.22
C MET A 8 25.45 29.29 20.59
N GLY A 9 24.59 29.46 19.58
CA GLY A 9 23.16 29.20 19.71
C GLY A 9 22.85 27.74 20.04
N PRO A 10 21.65 27.46 20.58
CA PRO A 10 21.26 26.14 21.04
C PRO A 10 21.33 25.10 19.92
N PRO A 11 21.68 23.83 20.23
CA PRO A 11 21.81 22.78 19.24
C PRO A 11 20.46 22.55 18.52
N GLN A 12 20.44 22.83 17.21
CA GLN A 12 19.27 22.58 16.37
C GLN A 12 18.99 21.08 16.35
N MET A 13 17.86 20.66 16.92
CA MET A 13 17.39 19.28 16.83
C MET A 13 16.90 19.00 15.41
N THR A 14 17.77 18.43 14.57
CA THR A 14 17.41 17.98 13.22
C THR A 14 16.35 16.89 13.29
N THR A 15 15.11 17.21 12.95
CA THR A 15 14.02 16.24 12.86
C THR A 15 14.33 15.25 11.72
N ARG A 16 14.67 14.01 12.08
CA ARG A 16 15.11 12.97 11.14
C ARG A 16 13.94 12.56 10.23
N THR A 17 14.03 12.88 8.94
CA THR A 17 13.05 12.50 7.93
C THR A 17 13.01 10.99 7.75
N ARG A 18 11.85 10.35 8.01
CA ARG A 18 11.67 8.91 7.80
C ARG A 18 11.50 8.62 6.31
N ILE A 19 12.40 7.80 5.75
CA ILE A 19 12.31 7.31 4.37
C ILE A 19 11.28 6.18 4.31
N ASN A 20 10.34 6.26 3.37
CA ASN A 20 9.37 5.18 3.11
C ASN A 20 10.04 4.02 2.38
N LEU A 21 10.74 3.15 3.12
CA LEU A 21 11.47 2.00 2.58
C LEU A 21 10.59 1.12 1.66
N LEU A 22 9.33 0.92 2.03
CA LEU A 22 8.38 0.14 1.22
C LEU A 22 8.16 0.75 -0.18
N GLY A 23 8.07 2.08 -0.26
CA GLY A 23 7.91 2.78 -1.55
C GLY A 23 9.15 2.64 -2.44
N VAL A 24 10.34 2.69 -1.85
CA VAL A 24 11.62 2.48 -2.55
C VAL A 24 11.71 1.06 -3.10
N LEU A 25 11.34 0.04 -2.29
CA LEU A 25 11.33 -1.35 -2.73
C LEU A 25 10.31 -1.58 -3.85
N ALA A 26 9.09 -1.02 -3.72
CA ALA A 26 8.09 -1.10 -4.77
C ALA A 26 8.55 -0.42 -6.08
N ALA A 27 9.23 0.73 -5.98
CA ALA A 27 9.80 1.45 -7.11
C ALA A 27 10.94 0.70 -7.80
N LEU A 28 11.64 -0.19 -7.11
CA LEU A 28 12.67 -1.02 -7.70
C LEU A 28 12.08 -2.28 -8.36
N PHE A 29 11.28 -3.04 -7.62
CA PHE A 29 10.88 -4.39 -8.04
C PHE A 29 9.68 -4.41 -8.99
N LEU A 30 8.75 -3.45 -8.89
CA LEU A 30 7.50 -3.51 -9.66
C LEU A 30 7.73 -3.22 -11.16
N PRO A 31 8.46 -2.15 -11.56
CA PRO A 31 8.83 -1.94 -12.96
C PRO A 31 9.70 -3.07 -13.53
N TRP A 32 10.63 -3.59 -12.71
CA TRP A 32 11.48 -4.72 -13.10
C TRP A 32 10.65 -6.00 -13.38
N ALA A 33 9.68 -6.31 -12.53
CA ALA A 33 8.77 -7.44 -12.74
C ALA A 33 7.91 -7.27 -14.01
N VAL A 34 7.40 -6.05 -14.26
CA VAL A 34 6.69 -5.72 -15.50
C VAL A 34 7.57 -5.95 -16.72
N TYR A 35 8.83 -5.47 -16.69
CA TYR A 35 9.80 -5.70 -17.75
C TYR A 35 10.04 -7.19 -17.99
N ILE A 36 10.36 -7.96 -16.95
CA ILE A 36 10.59 -9.42 -17.08
C ILE A 36 9.39 -10.11 -17.70
N THR A 37 8.18 -9.76 -17.25
CA THR A 37 6.94 -10.39 -17.72
C THR A 37 6.73 -10.10 -19.21
N MET A 38 6.88 -8.84 -19.63
CA MET A 38 6.75 -8.47 -21.05
C MET A 38 7.85 -9.11 -21.90
N PHE A 39 9.09 -9.09 -21.41
CA PHE A 39 10.23 -9.67 -22.11
C PHE A 39 10.07 -11.18 -22.29
N ALA A 40 9.63 -11.90 -21.25
CA ALA A 40 9.41 -13.35 -21.32
C ALA A 40 8.24 -13.71 -22.24
N LEU A 41 7.11 -13.01 -22.12
CA LEU A 41 5.93 -13.24 -22.97
C LEU A 41 6.24 -13.12 -24.46
N TRP A 42 7.10 -12.18 -24.84
CA TRP A 42 7.49 -11.93 -26.23
C TRP A 42 8.71 -12.74 -26.70
N SER A 43 9.45 -13.38 -25.80
CA SER A 43 10.68 -14.14 -26.12
C SER A 43 10.45 -15.65 -26.32
N PHE A 44 9.53 -16.27 -25.59
CA PHE A 44 9.50 -17.73 -25.46
C PHE A 44 8.32 -18.41 -26.19
N GLN A 45 8.19 -19.72 -25.96
CA GLN A 45 7.28 -20.66 -26.66
C GLN A 45 5.81 -20.23 -26.71
N LEU A 46 5.32 -19.43 -25.75
CA LEU A 46 3.94 -18.94 -25.78
C LEU A 46 3.68 -18.09 -27.03
N ARG A 47 4.66 -17.29 -27.47
CA ARG A 47 4.59 -16.50 -28.70
C ARG A 47 4.57 -17.38 -29.95
N TYR A 48 5.32 -18.49 -29.93
CA TYR A 48 5.39 -19.45 -31.03
C TYR A 48 4.06 -20.18 -31.23
N THR A 49 3.54 -20.76 -30.15
CA THR A 49 2.35 -21.63 -30.18
C THR A 49 1.05 -20.86 -30.32
N ALA A 50 0.94 -19.68 -29.71
CA ALA A 50 -0.30 -18.92 -29.68
C ALA A 50 -0.06 -17.40 -29.71
N PRO A 51 0.38 -16.84 -30.85
CA PRO A 51 0.68 -15.41 -30.96
C PRO A 51 -0.53 -14.52 -30.63
N GLY A 52 -1.74 -14.97 -30.96
CA GLY A 52 -2.99 -14.26 -30.60
C GLY A 52 -3.21 -14.14 -29.09
N LYS A 53 -2.83 -15.16 -28.29
CA LYS A 53 -2.93 -15.11 -26.82
C LYS A 53 -1.91 -14.13 -26.24
N VAL A 54 -0.68 -14.13 -26.75
CA VAL A 54 0.36 -13.17 -26.31
C VAL A 54 -0.06 -11.74 -26.61
N LEU A 55 -0.60 -11.47 -27.80
CA LEU A 55 -1.13 -10.15 -28.16
C LEU A 55 -2.27 -9.73 -27.23
N ALA A 56 -3.26 -10.60 -26.99
CA ALA A 56 -4.37 -10.31 -26.08
C ALA A 56 -3.89 -10.00 -24.65
N ILE A 57 -2.98 -10.82 -24.10
CA ILE A 57 -2.39 -10.61 -22.77
C ILE A 57 -1.62 -9.29 -22.72
N THR A 58 -0.84 -8.99 -23.76
CA THR A 58 -0.06 -7.74 -23.84
C THR A 58 -0.98 -6.52 -23.87
N VAL A 59 -2.07 -6.56 -24.64
CA VAL A 59 -3.05 -5.47 -24.70
C VAL A 59 -3.76 -5.29 -23.35
N ILE A 60 -4.21 -6.38 -22.71
CA ILE A 60 -4.87 -6.31 -21.39
C ILE A 60 -3.93 -5.72 -20.34
N LEU A 61 -2.69 -6.21 -20.26
CA LEU A 61 -1.70 -5.69 -19.31
C LEU A 61 -1.30 -4.24 -19.63
N GLY A 62 -1.19 -3.90 -20.91
CA GLY A 62 -0.94 -2.52 -21.36
C GLY A 62 -2.07 -1.58 -20.98
N LEU A 63 -3.34 -1.99 -21.10
CA LEU A 63 -4.49 -1.22 -20.65
C LEU A 63 -4.48 -1.03 -19.13
N ILE A 64 -4.17 -2.08 -18.34
CA ILE A 64 -4.08 -1.98 -16.88
C ILE A 64 -2.99 -0.98 -16.46
N VAL A 65 -1.77 -1.13 -17.02
CA VAL A 65 -0.64 -0.23 -16.72
C VAL A 65 -0.96 1.19 -17.20
N GLY A 66 -1.54 1.35 -18.40
CA GLY A 66 -1.91 2.64 -18.96
C GLY A 66 -2.97 3.36 -18.14
N LEU A 67 -4.07 2.69 -17.77
CA LEU A 67 -5.12 3.25 -16.92
C LEU A 67 -4.59 3.61 -15.53
N TYR A 68 -3.74 2.77 -14.95
CA TYR A 68 -3.09 3.08 -13.68
C TYR A 68 -2.21 4.34 -13.79
N CYS A 69 -1.41 4.46 -14.86
CA CYS A 69 -0.60 5.66 -15.11
C CYS A 69 -1.46 6.91 -15.26
N LEU A 70 -2.52 6.86 -16.08
CA LEU A 70 -3.45 7.98 -16.29
C LEU A 70 -4.12 8.40 -14.98
N TYR A 71 -4.56 7.43 -14.16
CA TYR A 71 -5.14 7.70 -12.86
C TYR A 71 -4.16 8.42 -11.91
N ARG A 72 -2.89 7.98 -11.85
CA ARG A 72 -1.87 8.63 -10.99
C ARG A 72 -1.45 10.00 -11.51
N VAL A 73 -1.35 10.18 -12.82
CA VAL A 73 -1.08 11.49 -13.44
C VAL A 73 -2.23 12.45 -13.15
N GLN A 74 -3.48 12.02 -13.34
CA GLN A 74 -4.65 12.85 -13.05
C GLN A 74 -4.70 13.28 -11.58
N LEU A 75 -4.42 12.37 -10.65
CA LEU A 75 -4.35 12.67 -9.22
C LEU A 75 -3.23 13.68 -8.91
N SER A 76 -2.07 13.53 -9.56
CA SER A 76 -0.93 14.44 -9.40
C SER A 76 -1.22 15.83 -9.96
N CYS A 77 -1.88 15.91 -11.13
CA CYS A 77 -2.31 17.19 -11.71
C CYS A 77 -3.34 17.89 -10.81
N ARG A 78 -4.33 17.17 -10.27
CA ARG A 78 -5.30 17.75 -9.33
C ARG A 78 -4.65 18.31 -8.07
N ALA A 79 -3.61 17.65 -7.57
CA ALA A 79 -2.82 18.16 -6.45
C ALA A 79 -2.05 19.44 -6.79
N LEU A 80 -1.58 19.59 -8.04
CA LEU A 80 -0.88 20.80 -8.52
C LEU A 80 -1.84 21.99 -8.78
N PHE A 81 -3.08 21.74 -9.20
CA PHE A 81 -4.04 22.79 -9.63
C PHE A 81 -5.00 23.29 -8.53
N GLY A 82 -4.68 23.14 -7.24
CA GLY A 82 -5.24 24.03 -6.21
C GLY A 82 -6.33 23.51 -5.26
N GLN A 83 -6.42 22.19 -5.01
CA GLN A 83 -7.17 21.68 -3.84
C GLN A 83 -6.21 21.38 -2.68
N SER A 84 -6.03 22.37 -1.80
CA SER A 84 -5.07 22.40 -0.69
C SER A 84 -5.31 21.37 0.42
N SER A 85 -6.44 20.67 0.45
CA SER A 85 -6.77 19.68 1.50
C SER A 85 -6.11 18.30 1.33
N LEU A 86 -5.45 18.01 0.20
CA LEU A 86 -4.81 16.71 -0.06
C LEU A 86 -3.29 16.69 0.12
N VAL A 87 -2.69 17.82 0.53
CA VAL A 87 -1.23 18.06 0.56
C VAL A 87 -0.48 17.12 1.51
N GLU A 88 -1.11 16.62 2.58
CA GLU A 88 -0.47 15.66 3.51
C GLU A 88 -0.14 14.29 2.89
N THR A 89 -0.71 13.95 1.73
CA THR A 89 -0.36 12.71 0.98
C THR A 89 0.71 12.89 -0.11
N GLY A 90 1.27 14.10 -0.28
CA GLY A 90 2.14 14.45 -1.41
C GLY A 90 3.34 13.52 -1.64
N ARG A 91 3.98 13.03 -0.57
CA ARG A 91 5.13 12.10 -0.72
C ARG A 91 4.73 10.74 -1.32
N PHE A 92 3.57 10.21 -0.94
CA PHE A 92 3.08 8.93 -1.48
C PHE A 92 2.60 9.08 -2.93
N ALA A 93 2.08 10.24 -3.30
CA ALA A 93 1.67 10.54 -4.67
C ALA A 93 2.86 10.53 -5.63
N VAL A 94 3.97 11.20 -5.26
CA VAL A 94 5.18 11.30 -6.10
C VAL A 94 5.85 9.94 -6.32
N TRP A 95 6.01 9.13 -5.27
CA TRP A 95 6.59 7.78 -5.40
C TRP A 95 5.78 6.90 -6.35
N ALA A 96 4.45 6.97 -6.29
CA ALA A 96 3.61 6.18 -7.14
C ALA A 96 3.53 6.70 -8.58
N LEU A 97 3.66 8.02 -8.79
CA LEU A 97 3.82 8.58 -10.13
C LEU A 97 5.13 8.07 -10.76
N PHE A 98 6.22 8.06 -9.99
CA PHE A 98 7.49 7.49 -10.43
C PHE A 98 7.38 6.00 -10.79
N ILE A 99 6.74 5.19 -9.93
CA ILE A 99 6.46 3.77 -10.21
C ILE A 99 5.65 3.62 -11.50
N ALA A 100 4.60 4.42 -11.68
CA ALA A 100 3.74 4.37 -12.86
C ALA A 100 4.52 4.67 -14.15
N VAL A 101 5.26 5.78 -14.18
CA VAL A 101 6.05 6.17 -15.36
C VAL A 101 7.14 5.14 -15.68
N THR A 102 7.90 4.70 -14.68
CA THR A 102 8.96 3.69 -14.91
C THR A 102 8.38 2.34 -15.31
N ALA A 103 7.23 1.92 -14.79
CA ALA A 103 6.53 0.72 -15.24
C ALA A 103 6.02 0.83 -16.68
N ALA A 104 5.54 2.00 -17.11
CA ALA A 104 5.15 2.24 -18.50
C ALA A 104 6.36 2.16 -19.46
N VAL A 105 7.51 2.72 -19.06
CA VAL A 105 8.77 2.60 -19.83
C VAL A 105 9.24 1.15 -19.87
N ALA A 106 9.22 0.44 -18.73
CA ALA A 106 9.56 -0.98 -18.63
C ALA A 106 8.69 -1.84 -19.56
N PHE A 107 7.38 -1.57 -19.62
CA PHE A 107 6.47 -2.21 -20.55
C PHE A 107 6.86 -1.93 -22.01
N GLY A 108 7.08 -0.66 -22.34
CA GLY A 108 7.43 -0.23 -23.70
C GLY A 108 8.75 -0.79 -24.22
N VAL A 109 9.75 -1.00 -23.35
CA VAL A 109 11.06 -1.56 -23.72
C VAL A 109 11.05 -3.09 -23.70
N GLY A 110 10.28 -3.72 -22.81
CA GLY A 110 10.21 -5.18 -22.69
C GLY A 110 9.70 -5.87 -23.95
N VAL A 111 8.69 -5.30 -24.60
CA VAL A 111 8.09 -5.84 -25.85
C VAL A 111 9.08 -5.91 -27.01
N PRO A 112 9.74 -4.80 -27.46
CA PRO A 112 10.68 -4.86 -28.57
C PRO A 112 11.91 -5.70 -28.25
N MET A 113 12.42 -5.65 -27.01
CA MET A 113 13.58 -6.46 -26.60
C MET A 113 13.26 -7.96 -26.64
N GLY A 114 12.06 -8.35 -26.17
CA GLY A 114 11.55 -9.70 -26.34
C GLY A 114 11.33 -10.07 -27.79
N SER A 115 10.85 -9.11 -28.58
CA SER A 115 10.62 -9.35 -29.99
C SER A 115 11.89 -9.64 -30.77
N TYR A 116 12.95 -8.91 -30.44
CA TYR A 116 14.28 -9.10 -30.96
C TYR A 116 14.87 -10.45 -30.55
N ASN A 117 14.83 -10.79 -29.26
CA ASN A 117 15.33 -12.07 -28.75
C ASN A 117 14.64 -13.27 -29.41
N TYR A 118 13.31 -13.20 -29.56
CA TYR A 118 12.56 -14.25 -30.22
C TYR A 118 12.97 -14.39 -31.69
N SER A 119 13.01 -13.29 -32.43
CA SER A 119 13.30 -13.32 -33.87
C SER A 119 14.72 -13.77 -34.17
N LYS A 120 15.68 -13.44 -33.30
CA LYS A 120 17.11 -13.73 -33.52
C LYS A 120 17.57 -15.06 -32.92
N ASN A 121 17.10 -15.41 -31.73
CA ASN A 121 17.64 -16.57 -31.00
C ASN A 121 16.62 -17.72 -30.90
N MET A 122 15.35 -17.44 -30.58
CA MET A 122 14.41 -18.51 -30.20
C MET A 122 13.59 -19.08 -31.36
N ARG A 123 13.24 -18.27 -32.37
CA ARG A 123 12.32 -18.67 -33.45
C ARG A 123 12.87 -19.87 -34.23
N GLY A 124 14.13 -19.80 -34.68
CA GLY A 124 14.75 -20.89 -35.44
C GLY A 124 14.77 -22.20 -34.66
N ILE A 125 15.04 -22.15 -33.35
CA ILE A 125 15.02 -23.32 -32.47
C ILE A 125 13.63 -23.93 -32.40
N TYR A 126 12.58 -23.12 -32.21
CA TYR A 126 11.21 -23.63 -32.15
C TYR A 126 10.75 -24.21 -33.49
N ASP A 127 11.16 -23.61 -34.61
CA ASP A 127 10.89 -24.15 -35.95
C ASP A 127 11.59 -25.49 -36.19
N VAL A 128 12.82 -25.68 -35.67
CA VAL A 128 13.52 -26.98 -35.75
C VAL A 128 12.90 -28.00 -34.79
N GLN A 129 12.46 -27.58 -33.60
CA GLN A 129 11.83 -28.45 -32.61
C GLN A 129 10.44 -28.94 -33.02
N SER A 130 9.71 -28.18 -33.84
CA SER A 130 8.39 -28.58 -34.35
C SER A 130 8.48 -29.60 -35.51
N LEU A 131 9.68 -29.88 -36.00
CA LEU A 131 9.98 -30.82 -37.08
C LEU A 131 10.54 -32.15 -36.54
N ASN A 132 10.48 -33.21 -37.37
CA ASN A 132 10.91 -34.55 -36.99
C ASN A 132 12.43 -34.70 -36.97
N ALA A 133 12.93 -35.60 -36.13
CA ALA A 133 14.35 -35.97 -36.07
C ALA A 133 14.54 -37.33 -36.74
N PHE A 134 15.47 -37.41 -37.69
CA PHE A 134 15.80 -38.63 -38.41
C PHE A 134 17.24 -39.05 -38.13
N VAL A 135 17.47 -40.35 -38.01
CA VAL A 135 18.79 -40.94 -37.79
C VAL A 135 19.14 -41.88 -38.94
N GLU A 136 20.44 -42.06 -39.16
CA GLU A 136 20.98 -42.94 -40.21
C GLU A 136 20.46 -42.61 -41.62
N VAL A 137 20.30 -41.31 -41.91
CA VAL A 137 19.88 -40.86 -43.24
C VAL A 137 21.01 -41.06 -44.23
N ASN A 138 20.72 -41.76 -45.33
CA ASN A 138 21.67 -42.00 -46.41
C ASN A 138 21.33 -41.11 -47.63
N PRO A 139 22.14 -40.07 -47.91
CA PRO A 139 21.94 -39.17 -49.05
C PRO A 139 21.93 -39.86 -50.42
N ALA A 140 22.48 -41.07 -50.53
CA ALA A 140 22.55 -41.80 -51.79
C ALA A 140 21.27 -42.59 -52.12
N THR A 141 20.53 -43.02 -51.10
CA THR A 141 19.34 -43.86 -51.28
C THR A 141 18.05 -43.12 -50.97
N MET A 142 18.07 -42.20 -50.00
CA MET A 142 16.89 -41.41 -49.61
C MET A 142 16.79 -40.14 -50.45
N ARG A 143 15.56 -39.66 -50.67
CA ARG A 143 15.31 -38.42 -51.43
C ARG A 143 14.90 -37.30 -50.49
N GLY A 144 15.15 -36.05 -50.90
CA GLY A 144 14.71 -34.88 -50.11
C GLY A 144 13.19 -34.81 -49.92
N GLN A 145 12.41 -35.36 -50.87
CA GLN A 145 10.96 -35.45 -50.78
C GLN A 145 10.47 -36.26 -49.57
N GLU A 146 11.21 -37.30 -49.18
CA GLU A 146 10.84 -38.19 -48.07
C GLU A 146 11.08 -37.55 -46.70
N LEU A 147 11.94 -36.52 -46.66
CA LEU A 147 12.41 -35.86 -45.44
C LEU A 147 12.05 -34.36 -45.42
N MET A 148 10.94 -34.00 -46.06
CA MET A 148 10.45 -32.61 -46.12
C MET A 148 10.08 -32.02 -44.76
N ASP A 149 9.84 -32.86 -43.76
CA ASP A 149 9.52 -32.54 -42.37
C ASP A 149 10.71 -32.76 -41.40
N ALA A 150 11.90 -33.07 -41.92
CA ALA A 150 13.08 -33.27 -41.10
C ALA A 150 13.61 -31.94 -40.57
N GLY A 151 13.64 -31.76 -39.25
CA GLY A 151 14.28 -30.62 -38.59
C GLY A 151 15.73 -30.91 -38.22
N ARG A 152 16.00 -32.18 -37.89
CA ARG A 152 17.33 -32.66 -37.52
C ARG A 152 17.59 -33.98 -38.20
N VAL A 153 18.80 -34.13 -38.71
CA VAL A 153 19.21 -35.32 -39.41
C VAL A 153 20.57 -35.76 -38.90
N GLN A 154 20.67 -37.02 -38.49
CA GLN A 154 21.95 -37.71 -38.32
C GLN A 154 22.20 -38.56 -39.56
N PHE A 155 23.26 -38.26 -40.30
CA PHE A 155 23.62 -38.99 -41.51
C PHE A 155 24.38 -40.29 -41.19
N VAL A 156 24.34 -41.24 -42.12
CA VAL A 156 25.09 -42.51 -42.02
C VAL A 156 26.59 -42.29 -41.90
N SER A 157 27.30 -43.28 -41.34
CA SER A 157 28.76 -43.28 -41.31
C SER A 157 29.33 -43.30 -42.74
N GLY A 158 30.25 -42.38 -43.03
CA GLY A 158 30.79 -42.17 -44.38
C GLY A 158 30.09 -41.04 -45.16
N ALA A 159 29.02 -40.45 -44.60
CA ALA A 159 28.49 -39.20 -45.12
C ALA A 159 29.48 -38.05 -44.85
N ASN A 160 29.83 -37.34 -45.90
CA ASN A 160 30.75 -36.21 -45.86
C ASN A 160 30.30 -35.12 -46.84
N ILE A 161 30.70 -33.89 -46.55
CA ILE A 161 30.50 -32.77 -47.46
C ILE A 161 31.43 -32.97 -48.66
N ASN A 162 30.89 -32.90 -49.88
CA ASN A 162 31.70 -32.95 -51.10
C ASN A 162 32.13 -31.53 -51.49
N LEU A 163 33.33 -31.15 -51.05
CA LEU A 163 33.89 -29.82 -51.27
C LEU A 163 34.14 -29.51 -52.75
N ASN A 164 34.29 -30.52 -53.62
CA ASN A 164 34.54 -30.30 -55.06
C ASN A 164 33.30 -29.79 -55.81
N LEU A 165 32.12 -29.90 -55.18
CA LEU A 165 30.84 -29.45 -55.71
C LEU A 165 30.29 -28.26 -54.91
N ALA A 166 31.13 -27.63 -54.10
CA ALA A 166 30.75 -26.45 -53.33
C ALA A 166 30.54 -25.24 -54.27
N ASN A 167 29.60 -24.37 -53.92
CA ASN A 167 29.41 -23.11 -54.62
C ASN A 167 28.88 -22.02 -53.67
N GLY A 168 28.97 -20.76 -54.08
CA GLY A 168 28.53 -19.61 -53.31
C GLY A 168 27.72 -18.63 -54.14
N PHE A 169 26.65 -18.07 -53.56
CA PHE A 169 25.87 -16.98 -54.14
C PHE A 169 26.02 -15.72 -53.29
N LYS A 170 26.36 -14.58 -53.89
CA LYS A 170 26.58 -13.32 -53.16
C LYS A 170 25.39 -12.38 -53.29
N ASN A 171 24.79 -12.02 -52.16
CA ASN A 171 23.80 -10.96 -52.04
C ASN A 171 23.88 -10.30 -50.65
N THR A 172 24.61 -9.17 -50.55
CA THR A 172 25.07 -8.56 -49.29
C THR A 172 25.99 -9.48 -48.47
N ASP A 173 25.48 -10.65 -48.09
CA ASP A 173 26.22 -11.80 -47.56
C ASP A 173 26.51 -12.84 -48.66
N ILE A 174 27.51 -13.69 -48.44
CA ILE A 174 27.82 -14.83 -49.32
C ILE A 174 27.12 -16.08 -48.76
N TYR A 175 26.19 -16.65 -49.52
CA TYR A 175 25.45 -17.86 -49.19
C TYR A 175 26.17 -19.07 -49.78
N CYS A 176 26.80 -19.86 -48.92
CA CYS A 176 27.64 -20.99 -49.28
C CYS A 176 26.85 -22.29 -49.20
N VAL A 177 26.98 -23.14 -50.22
CA VAL A 177 26.32 -24.45 -50.28
C VAL A 177 27.32 -25.51 -50.72
N ALA A 178 27.21 -26.70 -50.13
CA ALA A 178 27.97 -27.87 -50.56
C ALA A 178 27.14 -29.14 -50.38
N PRO A 179 27.08 -30.05 -51.36
CA PRO A 179 26.23 -31.22 -51.26
C PRO A 179 26.82 -32.24 -50.27
N ILE A 180 25.94 -32.91 -49.53
CA ILE A 180 26.30 -34.00 -48.61
C ILE A 180 26.18 -35.31 -49.40
N THR A 181 27.28 -36.06 -49.45
CA THR A 181 27.37 -37.32 -50.21
C THR A 181 27.94 -38.42 -49.33
N VAL A 182 27.85 -39.67 -49.75
CA VAL A 182 28.52 -40.78 -49.08
C VAL A 182 29.74 -41.17 -49.90
N ASN A 183 30.93 -41.14 -49.29
CA ASN A 183 32.21 -41.49 -49.93
C ASN A 183 32.48 -40.72 -51.24
N ASN A 184 32.01 -39.47 -51.37
CA ASN A 184 32.11 -38.67 -52.61
C ASN A 184 31.54 -39.37 -53.86
N ALA A 185 30.60 -40.30 -53.70
CA ALA A 185 29.97 -40.97 -54.82
C ALA A 185 29.08 -40.01 -55.62
N ALA A 186 29.05 -40.18 -56.94
CA ALA A 186 28.15 -39.43 -57.81
C ALA A 186 26.70 -39.90 -57.58
N LEU A 187 25.82 -38.95 -57.25
CA LEU A 187 24.42 -39.20 -56.95
C LEU A 187 23.52 -38.86 -58.15
N ALA A 188 22.40 -39.58 -58.28
CA ALA A 188 21.39 -39.27 -59.30
C ALA A 188 20.61 -37.97 -59.01
N SER A 189 20.48 -37.58 -57.73
CA SER A 189 20.01 -36.25 -57.31
C SER A 189 20.72 -35.89 -56.02
N TYR A 190 21.15 -34.63 -55.91
CA TYR A 190 21.75 -34.06 -54.72
C TYR A 190 20.68 -33.26 -53.98
N ASP A 191 19.97 -33.92 -53.07
CA ASP A 191 18.88 -33.28 -52.34
C ASP A 191 19.30 -32.79 -50.94
N PHE A 192 20.43 -33.24 -50.39
CA PHE A 192 20.93 -32.83 -49.08
C PHE A 192 22.12 -31.90 -49.22
N TRP A 193 22.02 -30.70 -48.64
CA TRP A 193 23.03 -29.66 -48.75
C TRP A 193 23.45 -29.14 -47.39
N ALA A 194 24.76 -29.10 -47.16
CA ALA A 194 25.36 -28.34 -46.08
C ALA A 194 25.43 -26.86 -46.50
N VAL A 195 24.97 -25.97 -45.62
CA VAL A 195 24.88 -24.53 -45.93
C VAL A 195 25.45 -23.67 -44.81
N GLY A 196 25.74 -22.41 -45.16
CA GLY A 196 25.92 -21.33 -44.20
C GLY A 196 26.38 -20.04 -44.87
N LYS A 197 26.55 -18.98 -44.08
CA LYS A 197 26.88 -17.64 -44.59
C LYS A 197 28.34 -17.27 -44.37
N ASN A 198 28.91 -16.51 -45.30
CA ASN A 198 30.21 -15.84 -45.20
C ASN A 198 31.38 -16.77 -44.82
N CYS A 199 31.31 -18.04 -45.24
CA CYS A 199 32.31 -19.07 -44.93
C CYS A 199 32.93 -19.71 -46.18
N CYS A 200 32.71 -19.11 -47.35
CA CYS A 200 33.32 -19.45 -48.62
C CYS A 200 33.80 -18.17 -49.29
N SER A 201 34.80 -18.29 -50.15
CA SER A 201 35.31 -17.16 -50.92
C SER A 201 34.41 -16.87 -52.12
N ASP A 202 34.45 -15.63 -52.60
CA ASP A 202 33.64 -15.15 -53.74
C ASP A 202 34.08 -15.78 -55.07
N GLN A 203 35.31 -16.29 -55.15
CA GLN A 203 35.93 -16.76 -56.39
C GLN A 203 36.25 -18.26 -56.41
N LEU A 204 36.34 -18.91 -55.24
CA LEU A 204 36.67 -20.33 -55.15
C LEU A 204 35.55 -21.10 -54.44
N ALA A 205 35.32 -22.32 -54.91
CA ALA A 205 34.42 -23.30 -54.31
C ALA A 205 34.98 -23.86 -52.98
N ASP A 206 35.29 -23.01 -51.99
CA ASP A 206 35.86 -23.43 -50.72
C ASP A 206 34.86 -23.32 -49.56
N PHE A 207 34.07 -24.38 -49.35
CA PHE A 207 33.13 -24.43 -48.23
C PHE A 207 33.84 -24.67 -46.89
N ARG A 208 33.65 -23.77 -45.91
CA ARG A 208 34.25 -23.85 -44.57
C ARG A 208 33.26 -23.63 -43.41
N CYS A 209 31.97 -23.80 -43.65
CA CYS A 209 30.95 -23.61 -42.63
C CYS A 209 30.85 -24.82 -41.68
N GLY A 210 30.48 -24.54 -40.42
CA GLY A 210 30.19 -25.56 -39.42
C GLY A 210 31.37 -26.49 -39.14
N ALA A 211 31.07 -27.75 -38.82
CA ALA A 211 32.06 -28.76 -38.49
C ALA A 211 32.73 -29.41 -39.72
N TYR A 212 32.95 -28.67 -40.83
CA TYR A 212 33.41 -29.22 -42.11
C TYR A 212 34.73 -30.00 -42.05
N LYS A 213 35.60 -29.67 -41.09
CA LYS A 213 36.90 -30.35 -40.87
C LYS A 213 36.78 -31.64 -40.06
N SER A 214 35.71 -31.79 -39.29
CA SER A 214 35.54 -32.95 -38.42
C SER A 214 35.00 -34.12 -39.22
N GLN A 215 35.74 -35.22 -39.26
CA GLN A 215 35.26 -36.49 -39.84
C GLN A 215 34.18 -37.16 -38.99
N GLU A 216 34.08 -36.77 -37.71
CA GLU A 216 33.06 -37.25 -36.78
C GLU A 216 31.73 -36.51 -36.94
N ALA A 217 31.74 -35.33 -37.58
CA ALA A 217 30.54 -34.56 -37.83
C ALA A 217 29.66 -35.27 -38.86
N LYS A 218 28.45 -35.61 -38.43
CA LYS A 218 27.42 -36.29 -39.24
C LYS A 218 26.03 -35.73 -38.94
N GLY A 219 25.94 -34.62 -38.22
CA GLY A 219 24.71 -33.96 -37.88
C GLY A 219 24.38 -32.85 -38.86
N GLY A 220 23.09 -32.69 -39.14
CA GLY A 220 22.53 -31.56 -39.87
C GLY A 220 21.35 -30.97 -39.12
N VAL A 221 21.44 -29.68 -38.79
CA VAL A 221 20.30 -28.91 -38.26
C VAL A 221 19.69 -28.11 -39.40
N ARG A 222 18.38 -28.25 -39.64
CA ARG A 222 17.73 -27.62 -40.78
C ARG A 222 17.71 -26.11 -40.65
N VAL A 223 18.04 -25.41 -41.73
CA VAL A 223 17.79 -23.98 -41.85
C VAL A 223 16.29 -23.75 -42.10
N THR A 224 15.65 -23.02 -41.19
CA THR A 224 14.21 -22.72 -41.23
C THR A 224 13.89 -21.30 -41.68
N ASP A 225 14.87 -20.39 -41.73
CA ASP A 225 14.67 -19.01 -42.19
C ASP A 225 14.37 -18.97 -43.70
N ASP A 226 13.14 -18.55 -44.05
CA ASP A 226 12.68 -18.52 -45.44
C ASP A 226 13.48 -17.56 -46.32
N VAL A 227 13.95 -16.43 -45.76
CA VAL A 227 14.74 -15.45 -46.51
C VAL A 227 16.06 -16.07 -46.96
N ASP A 228 16.72 -16.78 -46.04
CA ASP A 228 17.99 -17.42 -46.32
C ASP A 228 17.83 -18.62 -47.25
N ARG A 229 16.75 -19.39 -47.08
CA ARG A 229 16.45 -20.57 -47.90
C ARG A 229 16.31 -20.23 -49.38
N ASP A 230 15.72 -19.09 -49.73
CA ASP A 230 15.59 -18.69 -51.12
C ASP A 230 16.95 -18.32 -51.74
N PHE A 231 17.85 -17.70 -50.97
CA PHE A 231 19.22 -17.44 -51.43
C PHE A 231 20.06 -18.71 -51.53
N TYR A 232 19.90 -19.67 -50.62
CA TYR A 232 20.55 -20.98 -50.74
C TYR A 232 20.05 -21.75 -51.96
N ARG A 233 18.78 -21.61 -52.35
CA ARG A 233 18.28 -22.19 -53.62
C ARG A 233 18.97 -21.61 -54.84
N LEU A 234 19.21 -20.30 -54.87
CA LEU A 234 19.96 -19.67 -55.97
C LEU A 234 21.41 -20.19 -56.02
N ALA A 235 22.06 -20.35 -54.86
CA ALA A 235 23.39 -20.95 -54.79
C ALA A 235 23.40 -22.40 -55.30
N VAL A 236 22.38 -23.20 -54.96
CA VAL A 236 22.21 -24.55 -55.51
C VAL A 236 22.00 -24.53 -57.02
N GLN A 237 21.18 -23.63 -57.56
CA GLN A 237 20.98 -23.50 -59.00
C GLN A 237 22.29 -23.15 -59.75
N GLN A 238 23.13 -22.31 -59.14
CA GLN A 238 24.47 -22.03 -59.65
C GLN A 238 25.36 -23.28 -59.60
N ALA A 239 25.34 -24.05 -58.51
CA ALA A 239 26.08 -25.32 -58.39
C ALA A 239 25.62 -26.37 -59.43
N GLN A 240 24.30 -26.48 -59.65
CA GLN A 240 23.73 -27.36 -60.66
C GLN A 240 24.23 -27.02 -62.06
N SER A 241 24.30 -25.73 -62.38
CA SER A 241 24.79 -25.26 -63.68
C SER A 241 26.30 -25.44 -63.83
N ALA A 242 27.08 -25.15 -62.77
CA ALA A 242 28.54 -25.20 -62.80
C ALA A 242 29.10 -26.64 -62.87
N HIS A 243 28.44 -27.58 -62.19
CA HIS A 243 28.93 -28.97 -62.07
C HIS A 243 28.08 -29.99 -62.83
N ALA A 244 27.09 -29.52 -63.62
CA ALA A 244 26.15 -30.39 -64.35
C ALA A 244 25.46 -31.44 -63.45
N ILE A 245 25.12 -31.06 -62.22
CA ILE A 245 24.42 -31.90 -61.25
C ILE A 245 22.95 -31.50 -61.13
N LYS A 246 22.11 -32.41 -60.62
CA LYS A 246 20.68 -32.17 -60.43
C LYS A 246 20.31 -32.25 -58.95
N ALA A 247 19.52 -31.29 -58.47
CA ALA A 247 18.87 -31.27 -57.17
C ALA A 247 17.36 -31.11 -57.43
N ILE A 248 16.57 -32.12 -57.09
CA ILE A 248 15.11 -32.10 -57.34
C ILE A 248 14.42 -31.40 -56.17
N HIS A 249 14.75 -31.80 -54.94
CA HIS A 249 14.20 -31.19 -53.72
C HIS A 249 15.31 -30.88 -52.73
N PRO A 250 16.01 -29.74 -52.88
CA PRO A 250 17.10 -29.38 -51.98
C PRO A 250 16.60 -29.04 -50.58
N LEU A 251 17.15 -29.75 -49.60
CA LEU A 251 17.04 -29.50 -48.17
C LEU A 251 18.37 -28.94 -47.65
N PHE A 252 18.28 -27.93 -46.79
CA PHE A 252 19.43 -27.15 -46.31
C PHE A 252 19.68 -27.41 -44.83
N PHE A 253 20.90 -27.78 -44.50
CA PHE A 253 21.32 -28.10 -43.14
C PHE A 253 22.60 -27.35 -42.78
N GLU A 254 22.65 -26.80 -41.58
CA GLU A 254 23.90 -26.41 -40.94
C GLU A 254 24.64 -27.66 -40.48
N TRP A 255 25.89 -27.80 -40.93
CA TRP A 255 26.68 -28.99 -40.68
C TRP A 255 27.32 -28.98 -39.29
N THR A 256 26.99 -29.98 -38.48
CA THR A 256 27.38 -30.02 -37.07
C THR A 256 27.85 -31.41 -36.63
N GLY A 257 28.58 -31.44 -35.52
CA GLY A 257 29.02 -32.66 -34.85
C GLY A 257 27.83 -33.44 -34.32
N ASP A 258 27.24 -32.87 -33.27
CA ASP A 258 26.04 -33.36 -32.62
C ASP A 258 24.92 -32.32 -32.75
N THR A 259 23.80 -32.74 -33.34
CA THR A 259 22.62 -31.88 -33.50
C THR A 259 22.00 -31.50 -32.16
N HIS A 260 22.13 -32.34 -31.13
CA HIS A 260 21.56 -32.06 -29.82
C HIS A 260 22.37 -31.00 -29.08
N GLU A 261 23.70 -31.13 -29.07
CA GLU A 261 24.59 -30.17 -28.44
C GLU A 261 24.46 -28.77 -29.05
N GLN A 262 24.39 -28.67 -30.39
CA GLN A 262 24.19 -27.38 -31.06
C GLN A 262 22.90 -26.69 -30.61
N MET A 263 21.77 -27.42 -30.56
CA MET A 263 20.52 -26.86 -30.10
C MET A 263 20.58 -26.35 -28.65
N LEU A 264 21.23 -27.11 -27.76
CA LEU A 264 21.38 -26.68 -26.36
C LEU A 264 22.23 -25.42 -26.26
N ASN A 265 23.24 -25.27 -27.11
CA ASN A 265 24.06 -24.06 -27.18
C ASN A 265 23.26 -22.86 -27.73
N ASP A 266 22.45 -23.06 -28.77
CA ASP A 266 21.59 -22.01 -29.33
C ASP A 266 20.51 -21.58 -28.33
N GLU A 267 19.91 -22.54 -27.62
CA GLU A 267 18.94 -22.28 -26.56
C GLU A 267 19.57 -21.49 -25.42
N ARG A 268 20.77 -21.90 -24.98
CA ARG A 268 21.55 -21.18 -23.97
C ARG A 268 21.83 -19.74 -24.39
N ALA A 269 22.15 -19.48 -25.66
CA ALA A 269 22.43 -18.12 -26.13
C ALA A 269 21.22 -17.18 -25.97
N GLY A 270 20.01 -17.63 -26.32
CA GLY A 270 18.83 -16.79 -26.12
C GLY A 270 18.39 -16.66 -24.65
N TYR A 271 18.64 -17.66 -23.79
CA TYR A 271 18.48 -17.51 -22.34
C TYR A 271 19.51 -16.56 -21.72
N GLN A 272 20.75 -16.59 -22.20
CA GLN A 272 21.79 -15.64 -21.79
C GLN A 272 21.40 -14.22 -22.15
N PHE A 273 20.90 -13.98 -23.37
CA PHE A 273 20.40 -12.66 -23.77
C PHE A 273 19.24 -12.19 -22.88
N PHE A 274 18.32 -13.09 -22.54
CA PHE A 274 17.23 -12.80 -21.61
C PHE A 274 17.74 -12.42 -20.20
N LEU A 275 18.69 -13.20 -19.66
CA LEU A 275 19.30 -12.94 -18.35
C LEU A 275 20.07 -11.62 -18.33
N MET A 276 20.83 -11.32 -19.39
CA MET A 276 21.54 -10.05 -19.54
C MET A 276 20.57 -8.86 -19.57
N GLY A 277 19.46 -8.96 -20.30
CA GLY A 277 18.43 -7.92 -20.30
C GLY A 277 17.76 -7.75 -18.93
N MET A 278 17.47 -8.85 -18.23
CA MET A 278 16.91 -8.83 -16.87
C MET A 278 17.82 -8.10 -15.88
N MET A 279 19.12 -8.43 -15.86
CA MET A 279 20.10 -7.79 -14.98
C MET A 279 20.36 -6.34 -15.40
N GLY A 280 20.47 -6.08 -16.71
CA GLY A 280 20.67 -4.74 -17.26
C GLY A 280 19.55 -3.77 -16.88
N HIS A 281 18.29 -4.20 -17.01
CA HIS A 281 17.15 -3.38 -16.60
C HIS A 281 17.07 -3.20 -15.08
N PHE A 282 17.39 -4.24 -14.29
CA PHE A 282 17.44 -4.11 -12.82
C PHE A 282 18.45 -3.05 -12.37
N LEU A 283 19.67 -3.07 -12.92
CA LEU A 283 20.71 -2.09 -12.61
C LEU A 283 20.30 -0.68 -13.05
N PHE A 284 19.73 -0.55 -14.24
CA PHE A 284 19.18 0.71 -14.72
C PHE A 284 18.10 1.27 -13.78
N GLN A 285 17.15 0.43 -13.37
CA GLN A 285 16.08 0.82 -12.44
C GLN A 285 16.65 1.18 -11.05
N ALA A 286 17.65 0.46 -10.56
CA ALA A 286 18.33 0.76 -9.30
C ALA A 286 19.00 2.15 -9.34
N VAL A 287 19.63 2.51 -10.46
CA VAL A 287 20.20 3.86 -10.66
C VAL A 287 19.11 4.92 -10.66
N LEU A 288 18.00 4.70 -11.37
CA LEU A 288 16.87 5.65 -11.38
C LEU A 288 16.26 5.86 -9.98
N VAL A 289 16.09 4.77 -9.21
CA VAL A 289 15.59 4.85 -7.83
C VAL A 289 16.58 5.58 -6.94
N ALA A 290 17.89 5.32 -7.07
CA ALA A 290 18.92 6.04 -6.30
C ALA A 290 18.90 7.54 -6.59
N ILE A 291 18.81 7.93 -7.87
CA ILE A 291 18.66 9.33 -8.29
C ILE A 291 17.39 9.92 -7.66
N ALA A 292 16.24 9.25 -7.77
CA ALA A 292 14.98 9.72 -7.20
C ALA A 292 15.09 9.94 -5.68
N VAL A 293 15.68 8.99 -4.93
CA VAL A 293 15.92 9.14 -3.49
C VAL A 293 16.77 10.38 -3.20
N THR A 294 17.89 10.57 -3.91
CA THR A 294 18.77 11.73 -3.69
C THR A 294 18.09 13.06 -4.00
N CYS A 295 17.29 13.13 -5.07
CA CYS A 295 16.51 14.32 -5.43
C CYS A 295 15.47 14.65 -4.35
N PHE A 296 14.78 13.65 -3.80
CA PHE A 296 13.80 13.88 -2.72
C PHE A 296 14.45 14.28 -1.40
N THR A 297 15.66 13.79 -1.10
CA THR A 297 16.38 14.22 0.10
C THR A 297 16.86 15.67 -0.01
N LYS A 298 17.32 16.10 -1.20
CA LYS A 298 17.76 17.48 -1.43
C LYS A 298 16.62 18.48 -1.38
N SER A 299 15.51 18.19 -2.08
CA SER A 299 14.36 19.08 -2.07
C SER A 299 13.76 19.23 -0.67
N ALA A 300 13.71 18.16 0.13
CA ALA A 300 13.28 18.27 1.53
C ALA A 300 14.18 19.21 2.36
N GLN A 301 15.47 19.28 2.05
CA GLN A 301 16.42 20.15 2.74
C GLN A 301 16.22 21.62 2.32
N GLU A 302 16.12 21.91 1.03
CA GLU A 302 15.93 23.27 0.51
C GLU A 302 14.64 23.93 1.03
N TRP A 303 13.54 23.18 1.14
CA TRP A 303 12.29 23.68 1.72
C TRP A 303 12.39 23.98 3.21
N ALA A 304 13.19 23.20 3.95
CA ALA A 304 13.43 23.48 5.37
C ALA A 304 14.19 24.81 5.51
N TRP A 305 15.26 25.01 4.72
CA TRP A 305 16.03 26.25 4.72
C TRP A 305 15.19 27.48 4.36
N SER A 306 14.34 27.42 3.32
CA SER A 306 13.51 28.56 2.90
C SER A 306 12.43 28.94 3.92
N SER A 307 11.88 27.96 4.64
CA SER A 307 10.90 28.21 5.70
C SER A 307 11.51 28.87 6.94
N GLU A 308 12.80 28.66 7.17
CA GLU A 308 13.53 29.20 8.32
C GLU A 308 14.00 30.63 8.05
N THR A 309 14.48 30.94 6.83
CA THR A 309 14.74 32.34 6.43
C THR A 309 13.46 33.18 6.38
N ALA A 310 12.32 32.63 5.95
CA ALA A 310 11.05 33.35 5.98
C ALA A 310 10.52 33.67 7.40
N ARG A 311 10.98 32.95 8.44
CA ARG A 311 10.68 33.29 9.85
C ARG A 311 11.68 34.27 10.46
N ALA A 312 12.85 34.44 9.84
CA ALA A 312 13.97 35.19 10.42
C ALA A 312 13.97 36.69 10.10
N ASP A 313 12.97 37.21 9.38
CA ASP A 313 12.77 38.66 9.18
C ASP A 313 11.66 39.20 10.11
N PRO A 314 11.92 39.51 11.39
CA PRO A 314 11.07 40.36 12.21
C PRO A 314 11.47 41.82 12.00
N GLU A 315 11.31 42.35 10.79
CA GLU A 315 11.50 43.79 10.56
C GLU A 315 10.16 44.43 10.16
N GLN A 316 9.73 45.36 11.00
CA GLN A 316 8.51 46.21 10.91
C GLN A 316 7.24 45.68 11.61
N LEU A 317 7.31 45.54 12.94
CA LEU A 317 6.15 45.85 13.80
C LEU A 317 6.40 47.20 14.51
N PRO A 318 5.43 48.12 14.60
CA PRO A 318 5.63 49.45 15.19
C PRO A 318 6.07 49.36 16.66
N SER A 319 7.08 50.14 17.00
CA SER A 319 7.81 50.16 18.27
C SER A 319 7.01 50.62 19.50
N GLU A 320 5.70 50.82 19.42
CA GLU A 320 4.90 51.33 20.56
C GLU A 320 4.20 50.24 21.39
N LEU A 321 4.21 48.97 20.96
CA LEU A 321 3.61 47.87 21.73
C LEU A 321 4.64 47.00 22.48
N ASN A 322 5.93 47.18 22.23
CA ASN A 322 6.98 46.29 22.76
C ASN A 322 7.50 46.69 24.15
N ASP A 323 7.20 47.91 24.62
CA ASP A 323 7.63 48.38 25.95
C ASP A 323 6.73 47.92 27.12
N ARG A 324 5.69 47.12 26.87
CA ARG A 324 4.84 46.54 27.93
C ARG A 324 4.98 45.03 28.14
N PHE A 325 5.77 44.34 27.31
CA PHE A 325 5.97 42.88 27.46
C PHE A 325 7.44 42.50 27.29
N SER A 326 8.29 43.05 28.14
CA SER A 326 9.67 42.59 28.31
C SER A 326 9.69 41.34 29.22
N PHE A 327 9.57 40.16 28.63
CA PHE A 327 9.92 38.88 29.28
C PHE A 327 11.46 38.76 29.39
N ALA A 328 12.06 39.48 30.32
CA ALA A 328 13.51 39.45 30.58
C ALA A 328 13.90 38.50 31.73
N THR A 329 12.99 37.68 32.26
CA THR A 329 13.23 36.89 33.48
C THR A 329 12.85 35.42 33.34
N VAL A 330 13.10 34.80 32.19
CA VAL A 330 12.83 33.35 31.98
C VAL A 330 14.12 32.51 31.95
N ALA A 331 15.29 33.13 31.79
CA ALA A 331 16.56 32.41 31.72
C ALA A 331 17.10 31.95 33.10
N THR A 332 16.66 32.57 34.20
CA THR A 332 17.12 32.25 35.56
C THR A 332 16.26 31.22 36.29
N GLU A 333 15.14 30.79 35.72
CA GLU A 333 14.24 29.80 36.34
C GLU A 333 14.46 28.37 35.81
N ALA A 334 15.08 28.22 34.64
CA ALA A 334 15.31 26.91 34.03
C ALA A 334 16.36 26.05 34.76
N GLU A 335 17.21 26.65 35.60
CA GLU A 335 18.33 25.96 36.27
C GLU A 335 17.97 25.39 37.66
N THR A 336 16.86 25.81 38.25
CA THR A 336 16.42 25.37 39.60
C THR A 336 15.46 24.16 39.54
N LEU A 337 15.02 23.78 38.34
CA LEU A 337 14.04 22.71 38.09
C LEU A 337 14.60 21.27 38.21
N GLU A 338 15.93 21.10 38.33
CA GLU A 338 16.58 19.79 38.11
C GLU A 338 16.92 18.99 39.39
N LYS A 339 16.69 19.53 40.60
CA LYS A 339 17.14 18.87 41.84
C LYS A 339 16.14 18.94 42.98
N THR A 340 15.15 18.05 43.00
CA THR A 340 14.75 17.25 44.19
C THR A 340 13.53 16.35 43.90
N ALA A 341 13.49 15.18 44.55
CA ALA A 341 12.52 14.10 44.36
C ALA A 341 11.60 13.93 45.61
N PRO A 342 10.70 12.92 45.71
CA PRO A 342 9.25 13.03 45.44
C PRO A 342 8.41 12.69 46.72
N PRO A 343 7.07 12.46 46.70
CA PRO A 343 6.31 11.59 45.80
C PRO A 343 5.16 12.28 45.01
N SER A 344 5.09 11.99 43.70
CA SER A 344 4.00 12.37 42.78
C SER A 344 2.97 11.24 42.65
N ILE A 345 1.69 11.63 42.57
CA ILE A 345 0.50 10.75 42.64
C ILE A 345 0.30 9.88 41.39
N TRP A 346 1.14 10.04 40.36
CA TRP A 346 0.99 9.40 39.04
C TRP A 346 1.87 8.16 38.81
N SER A 347 2.55 7.65 39.84
CA SER A 347 3.38 6.44 39.75
C SER A 347 2.61 5.14 39.44
N THR A 348 1.28 5.16 39.45
CA THR A 348 0.43 3.96 39.29
C THR A 348 -0.36 3.87 37.98
N ALA A 349 -0.16 4.78 37.00
CA ALA A 349 -0.85 4.71 35.71
C ALA A 349 -0.07 3.83 34.71
N THR A 350 -0.70 2.78 34.18
CA THR A 350 -0.11 1.86 33.19
C THR A 350 -0.70 2.07 31.79
N TYR A 351 0.14 2.07 30.75
CA TYR A 351 -0.28 2.17 29.36
C TYR A 351 0.01 0.86 28.60
N THR A 352 -0.87 0.47 27.67
CA THR A 352 -0.65 -0.69 26.80
C THR A 352 -0.94 -0.32 25.34
N PRO A 353 0.05 -0.33 24.43
CA PRO A 353 -0.18 -0.07 23.01
C PRO A 353 -0.75 -1.31 22.30
N LEU A 354 -1.96 -1.21 21.77
CA LEU A 354 -2.58 -2.27 20.95
C LEU A 354 -2.12 -2.14 19.49
N ALA A 355 -1.34 -3.12 19.03
CA ALA A 355 -0.50 -3.06 17.83
C ALA A 355 -1.24 -3.04 16.46
N LYS A 356 -2.52 -2.69 16.37
CA LYS A 356 -3.23 -2.61 15.08
C LYS A 356 -4.20 -1.42 14.87
N SER A 357 -4.48 -0.55 15.86
CA SER A 357 -5.52 0.51 15.69
C SER A 357 -5.11 1.98 15.94
N GLN A 358 -3.83 2.33 16.13
CA GLN A 358 -3.40 3.72 16.44
C GLN A 358 -4.13 4.38 17.64
N GLN A 359 -4.71 3.60 18.55
CA GLN A 359 -5.38 4.09 19.75
C GLN A 359 -4.48 3.90 20.98
N ILE A 360 -4.51 4.87 21.89
CA ILE A 360 -3.86 4.80 23.20
C ILE A 360 -4.94 4.47 24.22
N LEU A 361 -4.83 3.29 24.85
CA LEU A 361 -5.71 2.88 25.94
C LEU A 361 -5.07 3.31 27.27
N LEU A 362 -5.71 4.26 27.96
CA LEU A 362 -5.37 4.63 29.34
C LEU A 362 -6.34 3.89 30.26
N THR A 363 -5.85 2.93 31.03
CA THR A 363 -6.65 2.21 32.03
C THR A 363 -6.18 2.53 33.44
N ARG A 364 -7.13 2.92 34.29
CA ARG A 364 -7.01 2.90 35.76
C ARG A 364 -7.79 1.68 36.26
N PRO A 365 -7.40 1.02 37.37
CA PRO A 365 -8.24 -0.01 37.98
C PRO A 365 -9.59 0.60 38.41
N GLY A 366 -10.64 0.36 37.60
CA GLY A 366 -11.97 0.95 37.78
C GLY A 366 -12.77 1.28 36.51
N ASN A 367 -12.67 0.49 35.44
CA ASN A 367 -13.56 0.50 34.25
C ASN A 367 -13.78 1.84 33.50
N VAL A 368 -12.73 2.62 33.25
CA VAL A 368 -12.80 3.72 32.27
C VAL A 368 -11.81 3.44 31.15
N GLU A 369 -12.32 3.26 29.92
CA GLU A 369 -11.54 3.02 28.72
C GLU A 369 -11.59 4.25 27.81
N PHE A 370 -10.44 4.85 27.52
CA PHE A 370 -10.34 5.97 26.58
C PHE A 370 -9.91 5.47 25.19
N PHE A 371 -10.63 5.90 24.14
CA PHE A 371 -10.28 5.65 22.75
C PHE A 371 -10.15 7.02 22.03
N PHE A 372 -9.11 7.23 21.22
CA PHE A 372 -8.94 8.43 20.39
C PHE A 372 -8.68 8.01 18.93
N PRO A 373 -9.47 8.50 17.96
CA PRO A 373 -9.12 9.76 17.31
C PRO A 373 -10.30 10.67 16.87
N GLY A 374 -11.44 10.66 17.58
CA GLY A 374 -12.57 11.54 17.24
C GLY A 374 -13.80 11.41 18.15
N SER A 375 -13.83 10.37 18.98
CA SER A 375 -14.89 10.16 19.96
C SER A 375 -14.44 9.39 21.19
N PHE A 376 -15.09 9.64 22.33
CA PHE A 376 -14.88 8.94 23.59
C PHE A 376 -16.13 8.16 23.99
N LYS A 377 -15.96 6.97 24.61
CA LYS A 377 -17.06 6.10 25.02
C LYS A 377 -16.90 5.69 26.48
N GLN A 378 -17.94 5.91 27.30
CA GLN A 378 -17.99 5.48 28.70
C GLN A 378 -19.39 4.98 29.04
N GLY A 379 -19.54 3.69 29.38
CA GLY A 379 -20.80 3.17 29.95
C GLY A 379 -22.07 3.39 29.12
N GLY A 380 -22.01 3.24 27.79
CA GLY A 380 -23.14 3.46 26.87
C GLY A 380 -23.27 4.92 26.38
N ASP A 381 -22.56 5.86 27.01
CA ASP A 381 -22.43 7.22 26.53
C ASP A 381 -21.30 7.29 25.49
N TYR A 382 -21.54 8.03 24.41
CA TYR A 382 -20.63 8.27 23.31
C TYR A 382 -20.56 9.77 23.06
N VAL A 383 -19.35 10.30 22.95
CA VAL A 383 -19.18 11.72 22.67
C VAL A 383 -18.22 11.90 21.52
N GLN A 384 -18.68 12.63 20.50
CA GLN A 384 -17.92 12.96 19.31
C GLN A 384 -17.45 14.41 19.39
N VAL A 385 -16.14 14.58 19.33
CA VAL A 385 -15.49 15.90 19.27
C VAL A 385 -15.39 16.33 17.81
N SER A 386 -15.54 17.62 17.54
CA SER A 386 -15.50 18.16 16.18
C SER A 386 -14.07 18.16 15.66
N GLU A 387 -13.86 17.72 14.41
CA GLU A 387 -12.54 17.73 13.75
C GLU A 387 -12.02 19.14 13.45
N VAL A 388 -12.91 20.14 13.49
CA VAL A 388 -12.62 21.55 13.21
C VAL A 388 -12.73 22.39 14.49
N ALA A 389 -12.55 21.78 15.65
CA ALA A 389 -12.61 22.50 16.92
C ALA A 389 -11.38 23.38 17.11
N GLU A 390 -11.56 24.57 17.66
CA GLU A 390 -10.48 25.44 18.14
C GLU A 390 -10.16 25.11 19.60
N VAL A 391 -8.88 25.15 19.97
CA VAL A 391 -8.44 24.87 21.34
C VAL A 391 -8.20 26.18 22.08
N HIS A 392 -8.95 26.40 23.14
CA HIS A 392 -8.77 27.49 24.09
C HIS A 392 -8.23 26.98 25.42
N VAL A 393 -7.23 27.65 25.97
CA VAL A 393 -6.83 27.47 27.37
C VAL A 393 -7.47 28.61 28.16
N ILE A 394 -8.26 28.23 29.15
CA ILE A 394 -8.90 29.15 30.09
C ILE A 394 -8.11 29.05 31.39
N VAL A 395 -7.55 30.15 31.85
CA VAL A 395 -6.82 30.23 33.12
C VAL A 395 -7.50 31.25 34.01
N ALA A 396 -7.95 30.84 35.19
CA ALA A 396 -8.35 31.75 36.24
C ALA A 396 -7.20 31.88 37.25
N TYR A 397 -6.79 33.12 37.51
CA TYR A 397 -5.75 33.43 38.47
C TYR A 397 -6.36 33.99 39.75
N ASP A 398 -5.99 33.41 40.88
CA ASP A 398 -6.29 33.95 42.19
C ASP A 398 -5.11 34.80 42.68
N ALA A 399 -5.27 36.12 42.66
CA ALA A 399 -4.20 37.04 43.07
C ALA A 399 -3.89 37.01 44.57
N GLU A 400 -4.77 36.49 45.41
CA GLU A 400 -4.55 36.43 46.86
C GLU A 400 -3.87 35.13 47.30
N THR A 401 -4.10 34.03 46.57
CA THR A 401 -3.54 32.71 46.90
C THR A 401 -2.41 32.26 45.96
N GLY A 402 -2.18 33.00 44.87
CA GLY A 402 -1.20 32.67 43.83
C GLY A 402 -1.57 31.43 43.01
N ARG A 403 -2.79 30.92 43.16
CA ARG A 403 -3.22 29.68 42.53
C ARG A 403 -3.76 29.94 41.13
N CYS A 404 -3.30 29.10 40.21
CA CYS A 404 -3.79 29.04 38.85
C CYS A 404 -4.78 27.88 38.70
N TYR A 405 -5.95 28.16 38.14
CA TYR A 405 -6.92 27.15 37.75
C TYR A 405 -7.00 27.14 36.23
N SER A 406 -6.47 26.10 35.58
CA SER A 406 -6.49 25.96 34.12
C SER A 406 -7.51 24.92 33.66
N GLY A 407 -8.16 25.20 32.54
CA GLY A 407 -9.04 24.27 31.84
C GLY A 407 -8.84 24.38 30.33
N LEU A 408 -8.97 23.26 29.63
CA LEU A 408 -8.84 23.20 28.18
C LEU A 408 -10.24 23.15 27.55
N CYS A 409 -10.65 24.22 26.87
CA CYS A 409 -11.93 24.29 26.19
C CYS A 409 -11.76 24.04 24.68
N LEU A 410 -12.46 23.03 24.16
CA LEU A 410 -12.59 22.81 22.72
C LEU A 410 -13.85 23.53 22.23
N GLN A 411 -13.69 24.47 21.30
CA GLN A 411 -14.80 25.21 20.68
C GLN A 411 -15.03 24.69 19.27
N ALA A 412 -16.14 24.01 19.04
CA ALA A 412 -16.55 23.50 17.74
C ALA A 412 -17.00 24.61 16.79
N HIS A 413 -16.77 24.41 15.49
CA HIS A 413 -17.37 25.24 14.45
C HIS A 413 -18.91 25.10 14.45
N PRO A 414 -19.70 26.18 14.22
CA PRO A 414 -21.17 26.13 14.28
C PRO A 414 -21.82 25.06 13.39
N ASN A 415 -21.21 24.78 12.23
CA ASN A 415 -21.69 23.75 11.29
C ASN A 415 -21.36 22.32 11.71
N PHE A 416 -20.44 22.13 12.67
CA PHE A 416 -19.94 20.83 13.09
C PHE A 416 -19.84 20.77 14.62
N PRO A 417 -20.96 20.83 15.38
CA PRO A 417 -20.94 20.83 16.83
C PRO A 417 -20.43 19.50 17.40
N HIS A 418 -20.01 19.54 18.67
CA HIS A 418 -19.77 18.32 19.45
C HIS A 418 -21.10 17.57 19.64
N LYS A 419 -21.06 16.24 19.61
CA LYS A 419 -22.27 15.40 19.77
C LYS A 419 -22.11 14.49 20.97
N PHE A 420 -23.04 14.56 21.91
CA PHE A 420 -23.17 13.63 23.03
C PHE A 420 -24.36 12.71 22.77
N SER A 421 -24.12 11.41 22.69
CA SER A 421 -25.13 10.39 22.44
C SER A 421 -25.17 9.41 23.62
N ARG A 422 -26.31 9.31 24.29
CA ARG A 422 -26.55 8.30 25.33
C ARG A 422 -27.46 7.21 24.79
N THR A 423 -27.05 5.95 24.88
CA THR A 423 -27.97 4.83 24.67
C THR A 423 -28.98 4.79 25.80
N VAL A 424 -30.25 5.06 25.49
CA VAL A 424 -31.33 4.99 26.47
C VAL A 424 -31.90 3.58 26.42
N GLU A 425 -31.79 2.83 27.52
CA GLU A 425 -32.57 1.60 27.65
C GLU A 425 -34.03 1.99 27.93
N GLU A 426 -34.87 1.95 26.89
CA GLU A 426 -36.32 2.10 27.09
C GLU A 426 -36.87 0.88 27.84
N VAL A 427 -37.24 1.09 29.11
CA VAL A 427 -38.01 0.11 29.88
C VAL A 427 -39.50 0.42 29.70
N LYS A 428 -40.15 -0.22 28.72
CA LYS A 428 -41.62 -0.17 28.62
C LYS A 428 -42.24 -1.09 29.67
N VAL A 429 -42.84 -0.51 30.70
CA VAL A 429 -43.63 -1.25 31.70
C VAL A 429 -45.02 -1.52 31.12
N ASN A 430 -45.20 -2.67 30.48
CA ASN A 430 -46.51 -3.12 30.03
C ASN A 430 -47.36 -3.56 31.24
N ARG A 431 -48.33 -2.72 31.64
CA ARG A 431 -49.34 -3.09 32.62
C ARG A 431 -50.36 -4.01 31.91
N LYS A 432 -50.24 -5.32 32.07
CA LYS A 432 -51.27 -6.27 31.59
C LYS A 432 -52.61 -5.89 32.21
N ALA A 433 -53.53 -5.40 31.39
CA ALA A 433 -54.92 -5.22 31.79
C ALA A 433 -55.49 -6.61 32.14
N ALA A 434 -55.90 -6.80 33.39
CA ALA A 434 -56.64 -7.98 33.82
C ALA A 434 -58.04 -7.92 33.20
N GLN A 435 -58.19 -8.48 32.00
CA GLN A 435 -59.49 -8.66 31.38
C GLN A 435 -60.10 -9.96 31.88
N LYS A 436 -61.25 -9.79 32.51
CA LYS A 436 -62.07 -10.72 33.27
C LYS A 436 -62.76 -11.71 32.33
N GLU A 437 -62.42 -12.99 32.43
CA GLU A 437 -63.26 -14.10 31.96
C GLU A 437 -64.50 -14.21 32.86
N CYS A 438 -65.69 -14.24 32.25
CA CYS A 438 -66.82 -15.07 32.68
C CYS A 438 -67.96 -15.00 31.64
N ALA A 439 -68.34 -16.19 31.18
CA ALA A 439 -69.69 -16.63 30.77
C ALA A 439 -70.31 -16.04 29.49
N ASP A 440 -71.10 -16.74 28.69
CA ASP A 440 -71.49 -18.15 28.52
C ASP A 440 -72.31 -18.22 27.21
N ASP A 441 -72.44 -19.43 26.68
CA ASP A 441 -73.35 -19.97 25.64
C ASP A 441 -74.50 -19.11 25.05
N VAL A 442 -74.72 -19.26 23.72
CA VAL A 442 -75.97 -19.79 23.10
C VAL A 442 -75.88 -19.75 21.55
N SER A 443 -75.81 -20.94 20.95
CA SER A 443 -76.56 -21.46 19.78
C SER A 443 -77.37 -20.50 18.86
N GLU A 444 -77.17 -20.53 17.53
CA GLU A 444 -78.11 -21.17 16.55
C GLU A 444 -77.69 -21.04 15.05
N ALA A 445 -77.80 -22.17 14.32
CA ALA A 445 -78.22 -22.39 12.91
C ALA A 445 -77.60 -21.68 11.66
N SER A 446 -76.77 -22.43 10.91
CA SER A 446 -76.87 -22.92 9.49
C SER A 446 -77.89 -22.32 8.47
N PRO A 447 -77.82 -22.64 7.14
CA PRO A 447 -76.69 -23.02 6.24
C PRO A 447 -76.75 -22.39 4.81
N SER A 448 -75.75 -22.59 3.94
CA SER A 448 -75.89 -23.33 2.66
C SER A 448 -74.73 -23.18 1.64
N MET A 449 -74.30 -24.36 1.17
CA MET A 449 -73.86 -24.80 -0.18
C MET A 449 -72.81 -24.05 -1.02
N GLY A 450 -71.82 -24.85 -1.49
CA GLY A 450 -71.42 -24.79 -2.91
C GLY A 450 -70.05 -25.33 -3.35
N LYS A 451 -69.89 -26.68 -3.42
CA LYS A 451 -69.18 -27.47 -4.48
C LYS A 451 -67.67 -27.27 -4.77
N LEU A 452 -66.86 -28.33 -4.52
CA LEU A 452 -66.19 -29.26 -5.49
C LEU A 452 -64.88 -28.70 -6.11
N SER A 453 -63.74 -29.40 -6.24
CA SER A 453 -63.44 -30.83 -6.33
C SER A 453 -61.91 -31.14 -6.38
N HIS A 454 -61.54 -32.39 -6.01
CA HIS A 454 -60.37 -33.21 -6.46
C HIS A 454 -58.93 -32.71 -6.13
N GLN A 455 -57.92 -33.52 -5.76
CA GLN A 455 -57.65 -34.94 -5.99
C GLN A 455 -56.53 -35.44 -5.03
N CYS A 456 -56.60 -36.71 -4.62
CA CYS A 456 -55.61 -37.45 -3.82
C CYS A 456 -54.44 -37.98 -4.67
N SER A 457 -53.31 -38.35 -4.03
CA SER A 457 -52.58 -39.63 -4.22
C SER A 457 -51.14 -39.62 -3.63
N TRP A 458 -50.87 -40.29 -2.50
CA TRP A 458 -49.96 -41.48 -2.33
C TRP A 458 -48.44 -41.13 -2.31
N MET A 459 -47.51 -41.73 -1.54
CA MET A 459 -47.39 -43.07 -0.92
C MET A 459 -46.22 -43.13 0.10
N SER A 460 -46.37 -43.98 1.14
CA SER A 460 -45.41 -44.90 1.85
C SER A 460 -44.13 -44.41 2.60
N ARG A 461 -44.03 -44.59 3.94
CA ARG A 461 -43.54 -45.77 4.77
C ARG A 461 -42.00 -45.91 4.75
N SER A 462 -41.20 -46.02 5.83
CA SER A 462 -41.32 -46.74 7.14
C SER A 462 -40.03 -46.48 8.03
N PRO A 463 -39.68 -47.22 9.11
CA PRO A 463 -39.77 -46.72 10.51
C PRO A 463 -38.53 -47.01 11.43
N SER A 464 -38.72 -46.88 12.76
CA SER A 464 -37.95 -47.45 13.91
C SER A 464 -36.78 -46.58 14.45
N ALA A 465 -36.45 -46.46 15.75
CA ALA A 465 -36.94 -47.00 17.04
C ALA A 465 -36.39 -46.09 18.19
N ALA A 466 -37.21 -45.73 19.19
CA ALA A 466 -37.17 -46.17 20.61
C ALA A 466 -36.13 -45.53 21.58
N LYS A 467 -36.65 -44.82 22.60
CA LYS A 467 -36.37 -44.91 24.08
C LYS A 467 -36.82 -43.59 24.76
N LEU A 468 -37.92 -43.54 25.53
CA LEU A 468 -38.05 -43.80 27.00
C LEU A 468 -36.94 -43.10 27.80
N SER A 469 -37.13 -42.19 28.77
CA SER A 469 -38.17 -41.91 29.79
C SER A 469 -37.73 -40.62 30.56
N PRO A 470 -38.24 -40.23 31.76
CA PRO A 470 -39.61 -40.10 32.26
C PRO A 470 -39.95 -38.67 32.75
N ARG A 471 -41.26 -38.45 32.96
CA ARG A 471 -41.90 -37.37 33.74
C ARG A 471 -41.18 -37.03 35.04
N MET A 472 -41.01 -35.73 35.30
CA MET A 472 -41.13 -35.17 36.65
C MET A 472 -42.12 -34.00 36.67
N VAL A 473 -43.13 -34.17 37.52
CA VAL A 473 -44.11 -33.18 37.97
C VAL A 473 -43.43 -32.22 38.96
N LYS A 474 -43.50 -30.91 38.72
CA LYS A 474 -43.38 -29.85 39.75
C LYS A 474 -44.29 -28.69 39.33
N SER A 475 -45.50 -28.66 39.89
CA SER A 475 -45.91 -27.78 41.00
C SER A 475 -45.88 -26.30 40.62
N ALA A 476 -47.08 -25.75 40.39
CA ALA A 476 -47.33 -24.34 40.24
C ALA A 476 -46.86 -23.56 41.49
N SER A 477 -45.96 -22.60 41.27
CA SER A 477 -45.72 -21.49 42.17
C SER A 477 -46.06 -20.22 41.37
N ARG A 478 -47.24 -19.65 41.64
CA ARG A 478 -47.61 -18.32 41.16
C ARG A 478 -46.81 -17.29 41.95
N THR A 479 -45.65 -16.92 41.45
CA THR A 479 -45.01 -15.64 41.73
C THR A 479 -45.16 -14.80 40.46
N SER A 480 -45.89 -13.68 40.56
CA SER A 480 -45.94 -12.68 39.50
C SER A 480 -44.56 -12.03 39.37
N MET A 481 -43.66 -12.70 38.66
CA MET A 481 -42.40 -12.12 38.24
C MET A 481 -42.73 -11.15 37.10
N LEU A 482 -42.49 -9.87 37.35
CA LEU A 482 -42.22 -8.88 36.31
C LEU A 482 -41.03 -9.41 35.50
N SER A 483 -41.31 -10.11 34.40
CA SER A 483 -40.31 -10.54 33.44
C SER A 483 -40.03 -9.36 32.50
N MET A 484 -38.84 -8.77 32.61
CA MET A 484 -38.32 -7.82 31.63
C MET A 484 -37.83 -8.62 30.42
N GLU A 485 -38.69 -8.84 29.42
CA GLU A 485 -38.25 -9.32 28.11
C GLU A 485 -37.77 -8.13 27.27
N LYS A 486 -36.50 -8.18 26.87
CA LYS A 486 -35.86 -7.22 25.95
C LYS A 486 -36.34 -7.56 24.54
N LEU A 487 -37.40 -6.90 24.08
CA LEU A 487 -37.98 -7.10 22.74
C LEU A 487 -37.47 -6.02 21.80
N GLY A 488 -36.50 -6.39 20.97
CA GLY A 488 -36.02 -5.65 19.80
C GLY A 488 -35.44 -6.67 18.82
N GLU A 489 -35.63 -6.47 17.51
CA GLU A 489 -34.93 -7.27 16.50
C GLU A 489 -33.41 -7.16 16.75
N PRO A 490 -32.65 -8.26 16.64
CA PRO A 490 -31.21 -8.29 17.00
C PRO A 490 -30.33 -7.32 16.18
N ASP A 491 -30.88 -6.67 15.16
CA ASP A 491 -30.15 -5.83 14.21
C ASP A 491 -30.45 -4.32 14.30
N GLU A 492 -31.42 -3.87 15.12
CA GLU A 492 -31.68 -2.43 15.29
C GLU A 492 -30.85 -1.84 16.46
N PRO A 493 -30.07 -0.77 16.23
CA PRO A 493 -29.32 -0.12 17.30
C PRO A 493 -30.28 0.50 18.33
N PRO A 494 -29.96 0.42 19.64
CA PRO A 494 -30.82 0.97 20.68
C PRO A 494 -31.04 2.47 20.45
N PRO A 495 -32.23 3.02 20.79
CA PRO A 495 -32.52 4.42 20.61
C PRO A 495 -31.48 5.28 21.36
N THR A 496 -30.74 6.08 20.62
CA THR A 496 -29.76 7.03 21.15
C THR A 496 -30.37 8.42 21.21
N ARG A 497 -30.33 9.04 22.39
CA ARG A 497 -30.64 10.47 22.53
C ARG A 497 -29.37 11.26 22.23
N GLU A 498 -29.34 11.97 21.12
CA GLU A 498 -28.24 12.86 20.71
C GLU A 498 -28.51 14.29 21.20
N GLN A 499 -27.51 14.91 21.81
CA GLN A 499 -27.50 16.32 22.19
C GLN A 499 -26.23 16.97 21.64
N GLN A 500 -26.35 18.19 21.11
CA GLN A 500 -25.25 18.91 20.47
C GLN A 500 -24.79 20.07 21.33
N TRP A 501 -23.49 20.35 21.31
CA TRP A 501 -22.85 21.38 22.11
C TRP A 501 -21.74 22.05 21.32
N PHE A 502 -21.48 23.33 21.56
CA PHE A 502 -20.43 24.08 20.84
C PHE A 502 -19.11 24.12 21.62
N CYS A 503 -19.15 24.01 22.94
CA CYS A 503 -17.97 24.04 23.80
C CYS A 503 -17.87 22.78 24.64
N CYS A 504 -16.65 22.25 24.79
CA CYS A 504 -16.32 21.10 25.61
C CYS A 504 -15.08 21.42 26.46
N LEU A 505 -15.29 21.68 27.75
CA LEU A 505 -14.25 22.01 28.72
C LEU A 505 -13.75 20.77 29.43
N PHE A 506 -12.44 20.52 29.32
CA PHE A 506 -11.70 19.51 30.07
C PHE A 506 -11.03 20.19 31.26
N TYR A 507 -11.39 19.77 32.47
CA TYR A 507 -10.85 20.29 33.71
C TYR A 507 -10.25 19.15 34.53
N ALA A 508 -8.95 19.21 34.81
CA ALA A 508 -8.27 18.15 35.56
C ALA A 508 -8.49 18.33 37.07
N ILE A 509 -8.91 17.25 37.74
CA ILE A 509 -9.02 17.17 39.21
C ILE A 509 -8.19 16.01 39.73
N LYS A 510 -7.95 15.97 41.06
CA LYS A 510 -7.16 14.91 41.71
C LYS A 510 -7.65 13.49 41.39
N GLU A 511 -8.94 13.31 41.15
CA GLU A 511 -9.56 12.00 40.93
C GLU A 511 -9.76 11.62 39.45
N GLY A 512 -9.55 12.55 38.52
CA GLY A 512 -9.80 12.33 37.09
C GLY A 512 -9.94 13.62 36.27
N ILE A 513 -10.55 13.53 35.10
CA ILE A 513 -10.84 14.69 34.24
C ILE A 513 -12.35 14.90 34.23
N LEU A 514 -12.79 16.10 34.60
CA LEU A 514 -14.18 16.53 34.43
C LEU A 514 -14.36 17.08 33.02
N VAL A 515 -15.41 16.63 32.35
CA VAL A 515 -15.80 17.14 31.03
C VAL A 515 -17.11 17.89 31.19
N TYR A 516 -17.10 19.18 30.87
CA TYR A 516 -18.28 20.05 30.92
C TYR A 516 -18.65 20.50 29.51
N PHE A 517 -19.92 20.33 29.14
CA PHE A 517 -20.43 20.74 27.84
C PHE A 517 -21.24 22.03 27.98
N ALA A 518 -21.03 22.96 27.05
CA ALA A 518 -21.71 24.25 27.03
C ALA A 518 -22.02 24.70 25.60
N ASP A 519 -23.01 25.58 25.46
CA ASP A 519 -23.38 26.18 24.16
C ASP A 519 -22.48 27.38 23.81
N ASP A 520 -21.85 27.97 24.81
CA ASP A 520 -20.98 29.13 24.70
C ASP A 520 -19.76 28.98 25.62
N ILE A 521 -18.71 29.74 25.32
CA ILE A 521 -17.46 29.66 26.07
C ILE A 521 -17.52 30.40 27.41
N GLU A 522 -18.41 31.39 27.55
CA GLU A 522 -18.59 32.15 28.79
C GLU A 522 -19.13 31.24 29.90
N SER A 523 -19.98 30.29 29.56
CA SER A 523 -20.44 29.22 30.43
C SER A 523 -19.28 28.34 30.92
N CYS A 524 -18.29 28.05 30.06
CA CYS A 524 -17.08 27.33 30.48
C CYS A 524 -16.20 28.17 31.42
N GLU A 525 -16.08 29.47 31.16
CA GLU A 525 -15.37 30.42 32.03
C GLU A 525 -16.02 30.51 33.42
N GLN A 526 -17.36 30.58 33.48
CA GLN A 526 -18.12 30.56 34.72
C GLN A 526 -17.91 29.27 35.51
N VAL A 527 -17.76 28.12 34.85
CA VAL A 527 -17.44 26.87 35.53
C VAL A 527 -16.07 26.95 36.20
N VAL A 528 -15.04 27.45 35.51
CA VAL A 528 -13.69 27.61 36.09
C VAL A 528 -13.73 28.58 37.27
N GLN A 529 -14.46 29.70 37.16
CA GLN A 529 -14.70 30.63 38.28
C GLN A 529 -15.44 29.98 39.45
N SER A 530 -16.45 29.16 39.18
CA SER A 530 -17.23 28.48 40.22
C SER A 530 -16.41 27.42 40.96
N VAL A 531 -15.46 26.78 40.28
CA VAL A 531 -14.52 25.85 40.92
C VAL A 531 -13.58 26.62 41.83
N GLN A 532 -13.02 27.73 41.33
CA GLN A 532 -12.17 28.60 42.13
C GLN A 532 -12.89 29.11 43.39
N SER A 533 -14.11 29.62 43.28
CA SER A 533 -14.85 30.15 44.44
C SER A 533 -15.14 29.06 45.49
N ARG A 534 -15.55 27.86 45.06
CA ARG A 534 -15.80 26.73 45.97
C ARG A 534 -14.53 26.25 46.69
N TYR A 535 -13.39 26.23 46.01
CA TYR A 535 -12.12 25.88 46.67
C TYR A 535 -11.73 26.92 47.72
N ARG A 536 -11.99 28.20 47.44
CA ARG A 536 -11.74 29.29 48.38
C ARG A 536 -12.66 29.19 49.60
N ASP A 537 -13.96 28.93 49.43
CA ASP A 537 -14.90 28.77 50.55
C ASP A 537 -14.47 27.67 51.53
N VAL A 538 -13.94 26.55 51.02
CA VAL A 538 -13.41 25.45 51.86
C VAL A 538 -12.20 25.91 52.67
N GLN A 539 -11.31 26.69 52.07
CA GLN A 539 -10.13 27.22 52.76
C GLN A 539 -10.51 28.31 53.78
N ASP A 540 -11.46 29.17 53.44
CA ASP A 540 -11.98 30.21 54.33
C ASP A 540 -12.70 29.58 55.53
N LEU A 541 -13.41 28.46 55.34
CA LEU A 541 -13.97 27.66 56.43
C LEU A 541 -12.86 27.06 57.31
N GLU A 542 -11.81 26.47 56.72
CA GLU A 542 -10.66 25.95 57.47
C GLU A 542 -9.90 27.06 58.22
N ALA A 543 -9.79 28.25 57.64
CA ALA A 543 -9.14 29.42 58.23
C ALA A 543 -10.00 30.08 59.31
N SER A 544 -11.31 30.17 59.11
CA SER A 544 -12.29 30.70 60.07
C SER A 544 -12.40 29.80 61.30
N MET A 545 -12.29 28.48 61.14
CA MET A 545 -12.14 27.53 62.26
C MET A 545 -10.87 27.79 63.07
N LYS A 546 -9.83 28.40 62.48
CA LYS A 546 -8.58 28.75 63.17
C LYS A 546 -8.58 30.18 63.74
N ASN A 547 -9.31 31.14 63.13
CA ASN A 547 -9.40 32.53 63.59
C ASN A 547 -10.73 33.21 63.16
N PRO A 548 -11.70 33.44 64.06
CA PRO A 548 -13.06 33.87 63.69
C PRO A 548 -13.28 35.39 63.49
N ALA A 549 -12.24 36.22 63.37
CA ALA A 549 -12.36 37.69 63.53
C ALA A 549 -12.19 38.55 62.26
N VAL A 550 -12.05 37.98 61.05
CA VAL A 550 -11.79 38.77 59.83
C VAL A 550 -12.96 38.66 58.84
N PRO A 551 -13.65 39.76 58.50
CA PRO A 551 -14.66 39.78 57.44
C PRO A 551 -14.00 39.71 56.06
N CYS A 552 -14.30 38.66 55.29
CA CYS A 552 -13.77 38.46 53.94
C CYS A 552 -14.45 39.40 52.93
N VAL A 553 -13.69 40.30 52.31
CA VAL A 553 -14.10 41.02 51.10
C VAL A 553 -13.48 40.29 49.93
N HIS A 554 -14.30 39.71 49.04
CA HIS A 554 -13.80 38.85 47.97
C HIS A 554 -13.46 39.68 46.72
N PRO A 555 -12.19 39.77 46.29
CA PRO A 555 -11.87 40.29 44.97
C PRO A 555 -12.34 39.33 43.87
N GLN A 556 -12.78 39.89 42.75
CA GLN A 556 -13.15 39.13 41.56
C GLN A 556 -11.89 38.53 40.92
N ALA A 557 -11.92 37.23 40.67
CA ALA A 557 -10.85 36.53 39.95
C ALA A 557 -10.70 37.05 38.52
N GLN A 558 -9.46 37.15 38.06
CA GLN A 558 -9.17 37.52 36.66
C GLN A 558 -9.12 36.25 35.81
N ILE A 559 -9.95 36.19 34.77
CA ILE A 559 -9.88 35.13 33.75
C ILE A 559 -9.03 35.63 32.59
N TYR A 560 -8.14 34.75 32.13
CA TYR A 560 -7.43 34.89 30.88
C TYR A 560 -7.80 33.77 29.91
N ARG A 561 -8.09 34.16 28.67
CA ARG A 561 -8.35 33.23 27.56
C ARG A 561 -7.21 33.30 26.57
N HIS A 562 -6.69 32.13 26.20
CA HIS A 562 -5.66 32.00 25.17
C HIS A 562 -6.11 31.04 24.07
N LEU A 563 -6.10 31.49 22.81
CA LEU A 563 -6.34 30.63 21.64
C LEU A 563 -5.03 29.95 21.23
N VAL A 564 -4.98 28.62 21.35
CA VAL A 564 -3.81 27.81 21.00
C VAL A 564 -3.79 27.49 19.49
N GLY A 565 -4.94 27.54 18.83
CA GLY A 565 -5.12 27.30 17.40
C GLY A 565 -6.15 26.21 17.09
N GLY A 566 -6.31 25.87 15.81
CA GLY A 566 -7.18 24.77 15.39
C GLY A 566 -6.66 23.43 15.92
N ALA A 567 -7.56 22.61 16.47
CA ALA A 567 -7.23 21.28 16.95
C ALA A 567 -6.92 20.40 15.72
N PRO A 568 -5.67 19.93 15.50
CA PRO A 568 -5.43 18.95 14.45
C PRO A 568 -6.25 17.69 14.75
N PRO A 569 -6.60 16.85 13.74
CA PRO A 569 -7.35 15.60 13.93
C PRO A 569 -6.70 14.64 14.94
N VAL A 570 -5.47 14.93 15.35
CA VAL A 570 -4.73 14.32 16.45
C VAL A 570 -4.94 15.08 17.77
N VAL A 571 -6.19 15.44 18.09
CA VAL A 571 -6.56 16.09 19.37
C VAL A 571 -6.00 15.29 20.55
N GLY A 572 -5.97 13.96 20.45
CA GLY A 572 -5.38 13.10 21.48
C GLY A 572 -3.88 13.32 21.75
N ARG A 573 -3.07 13.76 20.78
CA ARG A 573 -1.63 14.07 21.03
C ARG A 573 -1.42 15.47 21.57
N VAL A 574 -2.24 16.45 21.16
CA VAL A 574 -2.18 17.79 21.75
C VAL A 574 -2.71 17.72 23.18
N LEU A 575 -3.81 17.00 23.42
CA LEU A 575 -4.32 16.73 24.78
C LEU A 575 -3.28 15.98 25.61
N SER A 576 -2.64 14.92 25.09
CA SER A 576 -1.61 14.20 25.87
C SER A 576 -0.37 15.04 26.15
N ARG A 577 -0.01 15.96 25.24
CA ARG A 577 1.19 16.80 25.35
C ARG A 577 0.94 18.04 26.21
N VAL A 578 -0.21 18.70 26.07
CA VAL A 578 -0.68 19.76 26.96
C VAL A 578 -0.88 19.19 28.36
N LEU A 579 -1.51 18.02 28.51
CA LEU A 579 -1.57 17.36 29.81
C LEU A 579 -0.16 17.00 30.31
N GLN A 580 0.76 16.46 29.50
CA GLN A 580 2.15 16.21 29.92
C GLN A 580 2.91 17.48 30.34
N GLU A 581 2.69 18.61 29.68
CA GLU A 581 3.43 19.86 29.88
C GLU A 581 2.79 20.74 30.98
N ASP A 582 1.45 20.73 31.15
CA ASP A 582 0.75 21.35 32.29
C ASP A 582 0.88 20.50 33.57
N LEU A 583 0.97 19.15 33.47
CA LEU A 583 1.27 18.27 34.61
C LEU A 583 2.67 18.50 35.23
N ALA A 584 3.52 19.28 34.57
CA ALA A 584 4.87 19.59 35.01
C ALA A 584 5.00 20.97 35.68
N ARG A 585 3.93 21.77 35.78
CA ARG A 585 3.99 23.12 36.35
C ARG A 585 3.34 23.17 37.74
N ASP A 586 4.18 23.18 38.77
CA ASP A 586 3.77 23.62 40.11
C ASP A 586 3.87 25.15 40.19
N PHE A 587 2.81 25.81 40.67
CA PHE A 587 2.82 27.23 41.01
C PHE A 587 2.78 27.39 42.53
N GLN A 588 3.73 28.12 43.09
CA GLN A 588 3.57 28.69 44.43
C GLN A 588 4.13 30.10 44.52
N ASP A 589 3.34 30.96 45.18
CA ASP A 589 3.58 32.36 45.51
C ASP A 589 4.84 32.56 46.34
N GLN A 590 5.66 33.55 45.96
CA GLN A 590 6.70 34.09 46.84
C GLN A 590 6.07 35.11 47.80
N ASP A 591 6.25 34.85 49.09
CA ASP A 591 5.94 35.77 50.18
C ASP A 591 6.46 37.20 49.89
N LEU A 592 5.53 38.16 49.83
CA LEU A 592 5.83 39.58 50.00
C LEU A 592 6.38 39.77 51.42
N GLY A 593 7.70 39.94 51.51
CA GLY A 593 8.39 40.23 52.76
C GLY A 593 7.79 41.45 53.46
N HIS A 594 7.19 41.21 54.63
CA HIS A 594 6.93 42.22 55.64
C HIS A 594 8.22 42.97 55.98
N SER A 595 8.18 44.29 55.79
CA SER A 595 9.17 45.22 56.34
C SER A 595 8.83 45.56 57.80
N GLY A 596 9.78 45.31 58.69
CA GLY A 596 9.90 45.98 59.98
C GLY A 596 10.93 45.31 60.90
N PRO A 597 11.64 46.06 61.77
CA PRO A 597 11.73 47.52 61.88
C PRO A 597 12.83 48.17 61.02
#